data_AF-A0AAE5HXA1-F1
#
_entry.id   AF-A0AAE5HXA1-F1
#
_cell.length_a   1.000
_cell.length_b   1.000
_cell.length_c   1.000
_cell.angle_alpha   90.00
_cell.angle_beta   90.00
_cell.angle_gamma   90.00
#
_symmetry.space_group_name_H-M   'P 1'
#
loop_
_entity.id
_entity.type
_entity.pdbx_description
1 polymer ?
#
loop_
_entity_poly.entity_id
_entity_poly.type
_entity_poly.pdbx_seq_one_letter_code
_entity_poly.pdbx_strand_id
1 'polypeptide(L)'
;MPRKTYEKLNNINGMFGILEQQIIHSKDMAHFRNEFFYVNHAHRENYEALLLYYKDSVENPFIDGACYIVALPEIFDRVDVFESELPFSWVYDQNGITETMKSISVPIQYLIAAALEVTDVNIFKPSGFTMGMNNWNIAQMRIFWQYTAIVRKYAQ
;
A
#
# COMPACT_ATOMS: atom_id res chain seq x y z
N MET A 1 16.28 -43.71 -19.56
CA MET A 1 16.42 -42.24 -19.68
C MET A 1 17.67 -41.81 -18.91
N PRO A 2 18.48 -40.87 -19.42
CA PRO A 2 19.75 -40.54 -18.79
C PRO A 2 19.53 -39.81 -17.45
N ARG A 3 20.36 -40.11 -16.45
CA ARG A 3 20.29 -39.63 -15.05
C ARG A 3 20.15 -38.09 -14.93
N LYS A 4 20.78 -37.35 -15.85
CA LYS A 4 20.66 -35.88 -15.99
C LYS A 4 19.24 -35.39 -16.34
N THR A 5 18.41 -36.21 -16.97
CA THR A 5 17.01 -35.87 -17.29
C THR A 5 16.10 -36.00 -16.07
N TYR A 6 16.36 -36.96 -15.18
CA TYR A 6 15.63 -37.13 -13.92
C TYR A 6 15.91 -35.99 -12.93
N GLU A 7 17.18 -35.57 -12.80
CA GLU A 7 17.54 -34.41 -11.95
C GLU A 7 16.88 -33.12 -12.43
N LYS A 8 16.82 -32.89 -13.75
CA LYS A 8 16.10 -31.74 -14.33
C LYS A 8 14.60 -31.79 -14.04
N LEU A 9 13.97 -32.95 -14.18
CA LEU A 9 12.54 -33.12 -13.88
C LEU A 9 12.22 -32.90 -12.40
N ASN A 10 13.05 -33.40 -11.48
CA ASN A 10 12.88 -33.16 -10.05
C ASN A 10 13.06 -31.67 -9.69
N ASN A 11 14.03 -30.99 -10.30
CA ASN A 11 14.20 -29.55 -10.10
C ASN A 11 13.01 -28.74 -10.63
N ILE A 12 12.45 -29.11 -11.79
CA ILE A 12 11.25 -28.48 -12.36
C ILE A 12 10.04 -28.70 -11.45
N ASN A 13 9.84 -29.93 -10.94
CA ASN A 13 8.73 -30.23 -10.04
C ASN A 13 8.86 -29.49 -8.69
N GLY A 14 10.08 -29.36 -8.16
CA GLY A 14 10.34 -28.56 -6.96
C GLY A 14 10.04 -27.08 -7.18
N MET A 15 10.46 -26.53 -8.33
CA MET A 15 10.15 -25.15 -8.73
C MET A 15 8.64 -24.94 -8.92
N PHE A 16 7.95 -25.89 -9.54
CA PHE A 16 6.50 -25.83 -9.75
C PHE A 16 5.73 -25.88 -8.42
N GLY A 17 6.16 -26.71 -7.46
CA GLY A 17 5.54 -26.77 -6.13
C GLY A 17 5.66 -25.46 -5.34
N ILE A 18 6.81 -24.78 -5.42
CA ILE A 18 6.98 -23.44 -4.81
C ILE A 18 6.06 -22.42 -5.49
N LEU A 19 6.00 -22.45 -6.82
CA LEU A 19 5.14 -21.56 -7.61
C LEU A 19 3.65 -21.78 -7.31
N GLU A 20 3.22 -23.04 -7.17
CA GLU A 20 1.86 -23.41 -6.81
C GLU A 20 1.48 -22.86 -5.43
N GLN A 21 2.37 -23.01 -4.43
CA GLN A 21 2.17 -22.44 -3.10
C GLN A 21 2.10 -20.91 -3.12
N GLN A 22 2.94 -20.24 -3.93
CA GLN A 22 2.85 -18.79 -4.12
C GLN A 22 1.53 -18.35 -4.77
N ILE A 23 1.04 -19.09 -5.77
CA ILE A 23 -0.25 -18.81 -6.41
C ILE A 23 -1.41 -19.01 -5.42
N ILE A 24 -1.39 -20.07 -4.62
CA ILE A 24 -2.42 -20.30 -3.58
C ILE A 24 -2.38 -19.17 -2.55
N HIS A 25 -1.21 -18.86 -2.01
CA HIS A 25 -1.05 -17.78 -1.03
C HIS A 25 -1.53 -16.42 -1.57
N SER A 26 -1.18 -16.09 -2.81
CA SER A 26 -1.63 -14.84 -3.44
C SER A 26 -3.15 -14.79 -3.65
N LYS A 27 -3.81 -15.91 -3.98
CA LYS A 27 -5.27 -15.99 -4.05
C LYS A 27 -5.93 -15.79 -2.69
N ASP A 28 -5.41 -16.43 -1.64
CA ASP A 28 -5.94 -16.26 -0.28
C ASP A 28 -5.81 -14.81 0.20
N MET A 29 -4.67 -14.16 -0.09
CA MET A 29 -4.48 -12.75 0.21
C MET A 29 -5.44 -11.86 -0.60
N ALA A 30 -5.69 -12.15 -1.87
CA ALA A 30 -6.66 -11.41 -2.68
C ALA A 30 -8.10 -11.58 -2.15
N HIS A 31 -8.46 -12.78 -1.69
CA HIS A 31 -9.75 -13.02 -1.02
C HIS A 31 -9.88 -12.19 0.26
N PHE A 32 -8.83 -12.17 1.09
CA PHE A 32 -8.82 -11.36 2.32
C PHE A 32 -8.92 -9.86 2.04
N ARG A 33 -8.21 -9.34 1.03
CA ARG A 33 -8.28 -7.93 0.63
C ARG A 33 -9.68 -7.52 0.16
N ASN A 34 -10.46 -8.43 -0.41
CA ASN A 34 -11.83 -8.13 -0.82
C ASN A 34 -12.75 -7.74 0.35
N GLU A 35 -12.39 -8.11 1.58
CA GLU A 35 -13.15 -7.77 2.79
C GLU A 35 -12.70 -6.45 3.43
N PHE A 36 -11.66 -5.81 2.89
CA PHE A 36 -11.19 -4.53 3.38
C PHE A 36 -12.24 -3.44 3.20
N PHE A 37 -12.14 -2.42 4.05
CA PHE A 37 -12.89 -1.21 3.83
C PHE A 37 -12.36 -0.48 2.59
N TYR A 38 -13.27 -0.11 1.68
CA TYR A 38 -12.98 0.81 0.57
C TYR A 38 -14.04 1.90 0.54
N VAL A 39 -13.65 3.13 0.17
CA VAL A 39 -14.60 4.25 0.04
C VAL A 39 -15.58 4.04 -1.11
N ASN A 40 -15.15 3.35 -2.18
CA ASN A 40 -15.95 2.95 -3.32
C ASN A 40 -15.22 1.85 -4.13
N HIS A 41 -15.81 1.43 -5.25
CA HIS A 41 -15.22 0.43 -6.14
C HIS A 41 -13.88 0.87 -6.75
N ALA A 42 -13.79 2.13 -7.19
CA ALA A 42 -12.57 2.68 -7.79
C ALA A 42 -11.38 2.61 -6.83
N HIS A 43 -11.59 2.88 -5.55
CA HIS A 43 -10.54 2.74 -4.53
C HIS A 43 -9.95 1.33 -4.49
N ARG A 44 -10.79 0.29 -4.64
CA ARG A 44 -10.32 -1.10 -4.67
C ARG A 44 -9.56 -1.42 -5.95
N GLU A 45 -10.06 -1.00 -7.10
CA GLU A 45 -9.40 -1.22 -8.39
C GLU A 45 -8.02 -0.54 -8.44
N ASN A 46 -7.96 0.71 -7.99
CA ASN A 46 -6.72 1.48 -7.90
C ASN A 46 -5.71 0.80 -6.97
N TYR A 47 -6.18 0.28 -5.84
CA TYR A 47 -5.32 -0.40 -4.88
C TYR A 47 -4.72 -1.68 -5.46
N GLU A 48 -5.51 -2.54 -6.10
CA GLU A 48 -4.98 -3.75 -6.74
C GLU A 48 -4.00 -3.40 -7.89
N ALA A 49 -4.26 -2.33 -8.64
CA ALA A 49 -3.33 -1.85 -9.67
C ALA A 49 -1.99 -1.39 -9.07
N LEU A 50 -2.02 -0.67 -7.94
CA LEU A 50 -0.82 -0.21 -7.24
C LEU A 50 -0.02 -1.36 -6.63
N LEU A 51 -0.68 -2.40 -6.10
CA LEU A 51 0.00 -3.60 -5.61
C LEU A 51 0.77 -4.35 -6.72
N LEU A 52 0.21 -4.38 -7.94
CA LEU A 52 0.89 -4.97 -9.09
C LEU A 52 2.10 -4.15 -9.54
N TYR A 53 2.02 -2.83 -9.42
CA TYR A 53 3.11 -1.92 -9.79
C TYR A 53 4.25 -1.94 -8.76
N TYR A 54 3.92 -1.70 -7.48
CA TYR A 54 4.87 -1.74 -6.36
C TYR A 54 5.03 -3.16 -5.84
N LYS A 55 5.86 -3.97 -6.53
CA LYS A 55 6.08 -5.39 -6.22
C LYS A 55 6.51 -5.66 -4.76
N ASP A 56 7.22 -4.71 -4.17
CA ASP A 56 7.69 -4.80 -2.78
C ASP A 56 6.54 -4.79 -1.76
N SER A 57 5.32 -4.39 -2.16
CA SER A 57 4.12 -4.44 -1.31
C SER A 57 3.80 -5.84 -0.79
N VAL A 58 4.20 -6.90 -1.50
CA VAL A 58 3.94 -8.30 -1.09
C VAL A 58 4.63 -8.62 0.23
N GLU A 59 5.86 -8.12 0.41
CA GLU A 59 6.72 -8.43 1.54
C GLU A 59 6.77 -7.30 2.57
N ASN A 60 6.50 -6.05 2.14
CA ASN A 60 6.59 -4.86 2.97
C ASN A 60 5.20 -4.26 3.29
N PRO A 61 4.69 -4.44 4.52
CA PRO A 61 3.40 -3.88 4.94
C PRO A 61 3.30 -2.36 4.86
N PHE A 62 4.42 -1.64 4.93
CA PHE A 62 4.43 -0.18 4.81
C PHE A 62 4.18 0.24 3.36
N ILE A 63 4.74 -0.47 2.38
CA ILE A 63 4.48 -0.23 0.96
C ILE A 63 3.06 -0.66 0.61
N ASP A 64 2.58 -1.80 1.15
CA ASP A 64 1.18 -2.23 1.02
C ASP A 64 0.20 -1.16 1.56
N GLY A 65 0.42 -0.71 2.79
CA GLY A 65 -0.37 0.36 3.40
C GLY A 65 -0.30 1.67 2.63
N ALA A 66 0.88 2.03 2.11
CA ALA A 66 1.04 3.22 1.27
C ALA A 66 0.24 3.10 -0.04
N CYS A 67 0.27 1.93 -0.70
CA CYS A 67 -0.55 1.66 -1.87
C CYS A 67 -2.04 1.83 -1.56
N TYR A 68 -2.50 1.35 -0.40
CA TYR A 68 -3.90 1.52 0.03
C TYR A 68 -4.29 3.00 0.22
N ILE A 69 -3.42 3.83 0.81
CA ILE A 69 -3.71 5.27 0.94
C ILE A 69 -3.69 5.97 -0.42
N VAL A 70 -2.65 5.73 -1.23
CA VAL A 70 -2.49 6.37 -2.54
C VAL A 70 -3.59 5.97 -3.53
N ALA A 71 -4.19 4.78 -3.34
CA ALA A 71 -5.32 4.31 -4.14
C ALA A 71 -6.58 5.15 -4.00
N LEU A 72 -6.71 5.96 -2.94
CA LEU A 72 -7.87 6.83 -2.75
C LEU A 72 -8.09 7.66 -4.01
N PRO A 73 -9.29 7.65 -4.63
CA PRO A 73 -9.51 8.33 -5.91
C PRO A 73 -9.14 9.82 -5.87
N GLU A 74 -9.29 10.47 -4.72
CA GLU A 74 -8.89 11.86 -4.54
C GLU A 74 -7.38 12.09 -4.78
N ILE A 75 -6.55 11.10 -4.45
CA ILE A 75 -5.09 11.12 -4.66
C ILE A 75 -4.79 10.56 -6.06
N PHE A 76 -5.27 9.35 -6.35
CA PHE A 76 -4.94 8.61 -7.55
C PHE A 76 -5.24 9.38 -8.85
N ASP A 77 -6.34 10.14 -8.89
CA ASP A 77 -6.72 10.90 -10.09
C ASP A 77 -5.92 12.21 -10.27
N ARG A 78 -5.19 12.65 -9.24
CA ARG A 78 -4.45 13.93 -9.21
C ARG A 78 -2.93 13.76 -9.25
N VAL A 79 -2.44 12.57 -8.92
CA VAL A 79 -1.02 12.29 -8.79
C VAL A 79 -0.64 11.24 -9.84
N ASP A 80 0.44 11.49 -10.57
CA ASP A 80 1.02 10.43 -11.39
C ASP A 80 1.84 9.47 -10.52
N VAL A 81 1.13 8.49 -9.97
CA VAL A 81 1.65 7.50 -9.03
C VAL A 81 2.53 6.45 -9.69
N PHE A 82 2.51 6.35 -11.02
CA PHE A 82 3.25 5.35 -11.79
C PHE A 82 4.58 5.88 -12.35
N GLU A 83 4.83 7.19 -12.27
CA GLU A 83 6.16 7.75 -12.55
C GLU A 83 7.09 7.71 -11.32
N SER A 84 6.51 7.51 -10.14
CA SER A 84 7.21 7.52 -8.85
C SER A 84 7.87 6.17 -8.54
N GLU A 85 9.12 6.20 -8.07
CA GLU A 85 9.81 4.99 -7.58
C GLU A 85 9.24 4.51 -6.23
N LEU A 86 8.78 5.44 -5.39
CA LEU A 86 8.14 5.15 -4.09
C LEU A 86 6.75 5.79 -4.01
N PRO A 87 5.77 5.13 -3.35
CA PRO A 87 4.38 5.60 -3.31
C PRO A 87 4.18 7.04 -2.79
N PHE A 88 5.05 7.53 -1.92
CA PHE A 88 4.96 8.88 -1.33
C PHE A 88 6.08 9.83 -1.76
N SER A 89 6.87 9.48 -2.78
CA SER A 89 7.98 10.33 -3.25
C SER A 89 7.54 11.73 -3.73
N TRP A 90 6.29 11.88 -4.14
CA TRP A 90 5.70 13.15 -4.58
C TRP A 90 5.22 14.05 -3.42
N VAL A 91 5.25 13.60 -2.17
CA VAL A 91 4.64 14.30 -1.03
C VAL A 91 5.47 15.49 -0.54
N TYR A 92 6.80 15.33 -0.50
CA TYR A 92 7.72 16.36 -0.02
C TYR A 92 9.03 16.36 -0.81
N ASP A 93 9.66 17.53 -0.88
CA ASP A 93 10.96 17.76 -1.49
C ASP A 93 11.87 18.56 -0.54
N GLN A 94 12.99 19.08 -1.06
CA GLN A 94 13.96 19.88 -0.28
C GLN A 94 13.38 21.18 0.27
N ASN A 95 12.28 21.68 -0.30
CA ASN A 95 11.59 22.91 0.10
C ASN A 95 10.38 22.64 1.01
N GLY A 96 10.11 21.38 1.37
CA GLY A 96 9.00 20.96 2.22
C GLY A 96 7.91 20.25 1.44
N ILE A 97 6.64 20.44 1.82
CA ILE A 97 5.51 19.80 1.13
C ILE A 97 5.35 20.32 -0.30
N THR A 98 5.16 19.42 -1.26
CA THR A 98 5.00 19.78 -2.67
C THR A 98 3.67 20.48 -2.95
N GLU A 99 3.56 21.19 -4.07
CA GLU A 99 2.29 21.78 -4.50
C GLU A 99 1.20 20.71 -4.76
N THR A 100 1.61 19.53 -5.22
CA THR A 100 0.72 18.38 -5.38
C THR A 100 0.08 17.98 -4.05
N MET A 101 0.88 17.87 -2.98
CA MET A 101 0.37 17.58 -1.63
C MET A 101 -0.56 18.68 -1.12
N LYS A 102 -0.23 19.96 -1.39
CA LYS A 102 -1.09 21.10 -0.99
C LYS A 102 -2.44 21.13 -1.70
N SER A 103 -2.53 20.54 -2.90
CA SER A 103 -3.77 20.49 -3.68
C SER A 103 -4.81 19.47 -3.17
N ILE A 104 -4.37 18.53 -2.33
CA ILE A 104 -5.21 17.49 -1.72
C ILE A 104 -5.99 18.06 -0.54
N SER A 105 -7.17 17.52 -0.21
CA SER A 105 -7.93 17.99 0.95
C SER A 105 -7.16 17.78 2.27
N VAL A 106 -7.31 18.74 3.18
CA VAL A 106 -6.60 18.77 4.48
C VAL A 106 -6.76 17.46 5.29
N PRO A 107 -7.95 16.83 5.40
CA PRO A 107 -8.07 15.58 6.14
C PRO A 107 -7.27 14.42 5.52
N ILE A 108 -7.16 14.38 4.18
CA ILE A 108 -6.37 13.38 3.47
C ILE A 108 -4.87 13.69 3.57
N GLN A 109 -4.49 14.97 3.59
CA GLN A 109 -3.10 15.36 3.89
C GLN A 109 -2.65 14.80 5.26
N TYR A 110 -3.52 14.83 6.26
CA TYR A 110 -3.24 14.23 7.56
C TYR A 110 -3.11 12.71 7.50
N LEU A 111 -3.87 12.01 6.64
CA LEU A 111 -3.74 10.56 6.46
C LEU A 111 -2.39 10.20 5.85
N ILE A 112 -1.96 10.94 4.83
CA ILE A 112 -0.65 10.77 4.19
C ILE A 112 0.47 11.05 5.20
N ALA A 113 0.37 12.15 5.94
CA ALA A 113 1.35 12.48 6.97
C ALA A 113 1.42 11.42 8.09
N ALA A 114 0.27 10.94 8.56
CA ALA A 114 0.21 9.85 9.53
C ALA A 114 0.80 8.54 8.98
N ALA A 115 0.66 8.29 7.67
CA ALA A 115 1.29 7.13 7.03
C ALA A 115 2.82 7.26 6.99
N LEU A 116 3.34 8.45 6.67
CA LEU A 116 4.78 8.76 6.70
C LEU A 116 5.36 8.69 8.12
N GLU A 117 4.59 9.10 9.14
CA GLU A 117 4.99 9.02 10.55
C GLU A 117 5.27 7.58 11.01
N VAL A 118 4.62 6.58 10.43
CA VAL A 118 4.89 5.16 10.70
C VAL A 118 6.33 4.79 10.30
N THR A 119 6.88 5.46 9.29
CA THR A 119 8.26 5.29 8.82
C THR A 119 9.24 6.29 9.46
N ASP A 120 8.84 6.94 10.56
CA ASP A 120 9.60 7.97 11.30
C ASP A 120 9.83 9.27 10.50
N VAL A 121 9.06 9.50 9.43
CA VAL A 121 9.12 10.72 8.61
C VAL A 121 8.04 11.70 9.06
N ASN A 122 8.46 12.78 9.71
CA ASN A 122 7.57 13.79 10.29
C ASN A 122 7.54 15.07 9.44
N ILE A 123 6.47 15.27 8.65
CA ILE A 123 6.33 16.44 7.76
C ILE A 123 5.51 17.59 8.36
N PHE A 124 4.76 17.34 9.44
CA PHE A 124 3.93 18.35 10.11
C PHE A 124 4.24 18.48 11.60
N LYS A 125 4.00 19.69 12.14
CA LYS A 125 4.04 19.98 13.57
C LYS A 125 2.89 20.96 13.91
N PRO A 126 1.83 20.55 14.65
CA PRO A 126 1.57 19.23 15.23
C PRO A 126 1.49 18.09 14.19
N SER A 127 1.72 16.84 14.62
CA SER A 127 1.82 15.69 13.71
C SER A 127 0.50 15.44 12.95
N GLY A 128 0.60 14.84 11.77
CA GLY A 128 -0.53 14.37 10.97
C GLY A 128 -1.44 13.43 11.74
N PHE A 129 -0.91 12.49 12.53
CA PHE A 129 -1.72 11.66 13.41
C PHE A 129 -2.51 12.49 14.44
N THR A 130 -1.84 13.44 15.09
CA THR A 130 -2.46 14.31 16.12
C THR A 130 -3.57 15.17 15.51
N MET A 131 -3.30 15.76 14.34
CA MET A 131 -4.28 16.57 13.62
C MET A 131 -5.44 15.71 13.11
N GLY A 132 -5.15 14.52 12.60
CA GLY A 132 -6.13 13.55 12.14
C GLY A 132 -7.11 13.12 13.22
N MET A 133 -6.61 12.68 14.39
CA MET A 133 -7.45 12.23 15.50
C MET A 133 -8.45 13.28 16.00
N ASN A 134 -8.13 14.56 15.85
CA ASN A 134 -9.01 15.66 16.27
C ASN A 134 -9.98 16.13 15.17
N ASN A 135 -9.77 15.74 13.91
CA ASN A 135 -10.48 16.33 12.76
C ASN A 135 -11.08 15.30 11.79
N TRP A 136 -10.71 14.02 11.86
CA TRP A 136 -11.23 13.01 10.95
C TRP A 136 -12.68 12.65 11.23
N ASN A 137 -13.47 12.59 10.17
CA ASN A 137 -14.81 12.03 10.20
C ASN A 137 -14.78 10.49 10.16
N ILE A 138 -15.95 9.85 10.28
CA ILE A 138 -16.06 8.38 10.34
C ILE A 138 -15.46 7.71 9.09
N ALA A 139 -15.63 8.30 7.90
CA ALA A 139 -15.07 7.71 6.68
C ALA A 139 -13.53 7.72 6.73
N GLN A 140 -12.92 8.84 7.13
CA GLN A 140 -11.47 8.96 7.26
C GLN A 140 -10.91 8.06 8.37
N MET A 141 -11.64 7.93 9.49
CA MET A 141 -11.28 6.99 10.56
C MET A 141 -11.29 5.53 10.06
N ARG A 142 -12.28 5.13 9.26
CA ARG A 142 -12.32 3.78 8.69
C ARG A 142 -11.17 3.54 7.71
N ILE A 143 -10.79 4.55 6.91
CA ILE A 143 -9.59 4.46 6.06
C ILE A 143 -8.36 4.26 6.94
N PHE A 144 -8.19 5.07 7.99
CA PHE A 144 -7.05 5.00 8.89
C PHE A 144 -6.97 3.65 9.63
N TRP A 145 -8.09 3.12 10.11
CA TRP A 145 -8.12 1.79 10.75
C TRP A 145 -7.76 0.68 9.78
N GLN A 146 -8.25 0.73 8.55
CA GLN A 146 -7.88 -0.25 7.53
C GLN A 146 -6.38 -0.16 7.20
N TYR A 147 -5.85 1.05 7.04
CA TYR A 147 -4.41 1.27 6.84
C TYR A 147 -3.58 0.68 7.99
N THR A 148 -3.94 0.97 9.24
CA THR A 148 -3.19 0.44 10.39
C THR A 148 -3.31 -1.09 10.51
N ALA A 149 -4.44 -1.68 10.12
CA ALA A 149 -4.59 -3.14 10.05
C ALA A 149 -3.66 -3.77 9.00
N ILE A 150 -3.50 -3.14 7.83
CA ILE A 150 -2.57 -3.58 6.77
C ILE A 150 -1.13 -3.52 7.28
N VAL A 151 -0.71 -2.36 7.81
CA VAL A 151 0.64 -2.16 8.34
C VAL A 151 0.98 -3.15 9.46
N ARG A 152 0.00 -3.49 10.30
CA ARG A 152 0.15 -4.45 11.41
C ARG A 152 -0.12 -5.90 11.03
N LYS A 153 -0.21 -6.26 9.75
CA LYS A 153 -0.43 -7.64 9.26
C LYS A 153 0.46 -8.70 9.93
N TYR A 154 1.67 -8.33 10.35
CA TYR A 154 2.63 -9.22 11.02
C TYR A 154 2.91 -8.87 12.49
N ALA A 155 2.12 -7.99 13.11
CA ALA A 155 2.28 -7.66 14.52
C ALA A 155 1.81 -8.85 15.37
N GLN A 156 2.77 -9.51 16.02
CA GLN A 156 2.52 -10.53 17.05
C GLN A 156 1.97 -9.91 18.33
#